data_AF-A0A961BI52-F1
#
_entry.id   AF-A0A961BI52-F1
#
_cell.length_a   1.000
_cell.length_b   1.000
_cell.length_c   1.000
_cell.angle_alpha   90.00
_cell.angle_beta   90.00
_cell.angle_gamma   90.00
#
_symmetry.space_group_name_H-M   'P 1'
#
loop_
_entity.id
_entity.type
_entity.pdbx_description
1 polymer ?
#
loop_
_entity_poly.entity_id
_entity_poly.type
_entity_poly.pdbx_seq_one_letter_code
_entity_poly.pdbx_strand_id
1 'polypeptide(L)'
;MMLTRPTLRVSPPARSRTPARELWRVGGWFLLPVEFRADTNRDGTITGADDAGKDEFTNERGVVYVVNYDHDEERDGGKQEDALKWKATSDGKDEYGITKLKLRPNGEEWHIDPDKEDTADLTPLEISVPELPEDISVFLKVKDENPDDAKAFHLYIARLNEAGEITQYVPLWGGFDVSGSAPQDVTIGTEVDITKWVNENASDYDDTRESAGSGPYKLYLEGTIFRSMPIPGDDGYGRYDGTSEIFDGDIEIGLELREGGSAMAEADWVKLSHCAVEPDDPDKIVAFEGHTDYHTAQGFGKYAKDGRYGHVYTVTNTGDDGDDPTTLRYAVESPVPRTIIFALDGGDGTITLTEPLQAKAPRITIAGQTAFRNGAEGMCLKGNGLIIQGDDMVVRYIRSRPGPEGGRKRRCDYDRRWQFKRNSRSLLNEFFDRYANRCDGGQ
;
A
#
# COMPACT_ATOMS: atom_id res chain seq x y z
N MET A 1 -66.99 -2.19 32.43
CA MET A 1 -66.28 -1.13 31.70
C MET A 1 -64.84 -1.61 31.51
N MET A 2 -64.52 -2.10 30.31
CA MET A 2 -63.17 -2.55 29.95
C MET A 2 -62.25 -1.33 29.83
N LEU A 3 -61.12 -1.32 30.53
CA LEU A 3 -60.05 -0.33 30.34
C LEU A 3 -58.95 -0.99 29.51
N THR A 4 -58.86 -0.59 28.25
CA THR A 4 -57.78 -0.92 27.32
C THR A 4 -56.52 -0.13 27.69
N ARG A 5 -55.37 -0.82 27.78
CA ARG A 5 -54.05 -0.18 27.91
C ARG A 5 -53.62 0.37 26.54
N PRO A 6 -52.97 1.54 26.44
CA PRO A 6 -52.42 2.03 25.20
C PRO A 6 -51.16 1.25 24.84
N THR A 7 -51.16 0.61 23.67
CA THR A 7 -49.97 0.04 23.04
C THR A 7 -49.15 1.18 22.42
N LEU A 8 -47.99 1.48 23.03
CA LEU A 8 -46.99 2.34 22.43
C LEU A 8 -46.37 1.58 21.24
N ARG A 9 -46.75 1.92 20.01
CA ARG A 9 -46.06 1.45 18.80
C ARG A 9 -44.80 2.30 18.64
N VAL A 10 -43.65 1.73 19.00
CA VAL A 10 -42.34 2.25 18.59
C VAL A 10 -42.09 1.68 17.19
N SER A 11 -41.86 2.55 16.21
CA SER A 11 -41.40 2.14 14.87
C SER A 11 -40.06 1.42 14.99
N PRO A 12 -39.80 0.34 14.22
CA PRO A 12 -38.49 -0.28 14.21
C PRO A 12 -37.43 0.75 13.78
N PRO A 13 -36.24 0.79 14.39
CA PRO A 13 -35.15 1.55 13.83
C PRO A 13 -34.85 1.05 12.41
N ALA A 14 -34.47 1.97 11.53
CA ALA A 14 -33.96 1.62 10.20
C ALA A 14 -32.87 0.57 10.35
N ARG A 15 -32.90 -0.47 9.50
CA ARG A 15 -31.90 -1.54 9.48
C ARG A 15 -30.51 -0.93 9.31
N SER A 16 -29.76 -0.80 10.40
CA SER A 16 -28.30 -0.82 10.31
C SER A 16 -27.90 -2.22 9.86
N ARG A 17 -27.03 -2.30 8.87
CA ARG A 17 -26.51 -3.57 8.33
C ARG A 17 -25.45 -4.22 9.23
N THR A 18 -25.27 -3.76 10.46
CA THR A 18 -24.54 -4.53 11.47
C THR A 18 -25.40 -5.74 11.82
N PRO A 19 -24.97 -6.99 11.53
CA PRO A 19 -25.68 -8.13 12.09
C PRO A 19 -25.72 -7.93 13.60
N ALA A 20 -26.86 -8.23 14.21
CA ALA A 20 -26.94 -8.28 15.66
C ALA A 20 -25.76 -9.13 16.16
N ARG A 21 -25.14 -8.74 17.29
CA ARG A 21 -24.12 -9.50 18.01
C ARG A 21 -24.67 -10.88 18.40
N GLU A 22 -24.83 -11.75 17.41
CA GLU A 22 -25.39 -13.09 17.58
C GLU A 22 -24.28 -13.95 18.16
N LEU A 23 -24.54 -14.51 19.34
CA LEU A 23 -23.70 -15.54 19.91
C LEU A 23 -23.63 -16.70 18.91
N TRP A 24 -22.42 -17.05 18.49
CA TRP A 24 -22.19 -18.15 17.58
C TRP A 24 -22.58 -19.46 18.29
N ARG A 25 -23.44 -20.27 17.66
CA ARG A 25 -23.90 -21.54 18.24
C ARG A 25 -23.10 -22.70 17.66
N VAL A 26 -22.40 -23.42 18.53
CA VAL A 26 -21.56 -24.57 18.16
C VAL A 26 -21.87 -25.72 19.09
N GLY A 27 -22.36 -26.86 18.58
CA GLY A 27 -22.55 -28.05 19.41
C GLY A 27 -23.41 -27.88 20.69
N GLY A 28 -24.25 -26.85 20.78
CA GLY A 28 -25.03 -26.51 21.99
C GLY A 28 -24.39 -25.48 22.94
N TRP A 29 -23.20 -24.96 22.60
CA TRP A 29 -22.49 -23.89 23.30
C TRP A 29 -22.71 -22.54 22.62
N PHE A 30 -22.67 -21.47 23.42
CA PHE A 30 -22.60 -20.09 22.93
C PHE A 30 -21.14 -19.66 22.93
N LEU A 31 -20.53 -19.50 21.76
CA LEU A 31 -19.25 -18.84 21.64
C LEU A 31 -19.46 -17.32 21.71
N LEU A 32 -18.56 -16.65 22.42
CA LEU A 32 -18.40 -15.20 22.29
C LEU A 32 -18.10 -14.87 20.82
N PRO A 33 -18.47 -13.68 20.33
CA PRO A 33 -18.21 -13.30 18.95
C PRO A 33 -16.71 -13.32 18.65
N VAL A 34 -16.34 -13.83 17.47
CA VAL A 34 -15.07 -13.50 16.84
C VAL A 34 -15.15 -12.07 16.31
N GLU A 35 -14.06 -11.32 16.42
CA GLU A 35 -14.03 -9.92 15.98
C GLU A 35 -12.80 -9.71 15.10
N PHE A 36 -12.99 -9.13 13.92
CA PHE A 36 -11.91 -8.61 13.09
C PHE A 36 -11.98 -7.09 13.08
N ARG A 37 -10.92 -6.45 13.59
CA ARG A 37 -10.76 -5.00 13.72
C ARG A 37 -9.52 -4.51 12.99
N ALA A 38 -9.57 -3.23 12.65
CA ALA A 38 -8.49 -2.47 12.07
C ALA A 38 -8.77 -0.98 12.34
N ASP A 39 -7.79 -0.10 12.15
CA ASP A 39 -7.96 1.34 12.35
C ASP A 39 -8.84 1.94 11.23
N THR A 40 -10.15 1.95 11.44
CA THR A 40 -11.09 2.47 10.45
C THR A 40 -11.23 3.98 10.56
N ASN A 41 -11.06 4.58 11.74
CA ASN A 41 -11.21 6.02 11.90
C ASN A 41 -9.92 6.82 11.57
N ARG A 42 -8.80 6.11 11.36
CA ARG A 42 -7.47 6.61 10.95
C ARG A 42 -6.82 7.49 12.00
N ASP A 43 -7.02 7.18 13.28
CA ASP A 43 -6.39 7.85 14.42
C ASP A 43 -5.08 7.20 14.88
N GLY A 44 -4.70 6.09 14.25
CA GLY A 44 -3.49 5.31 14.56
C GLY A 44 -3.68 4.30 15.69
N THR A 45 -4.90 4.10 16.18
CA THR A 45 -5.19 3.13 17.25
C THR A 45 -6.39 2.24 16.90
N ILE A 46 -6.31 0.95 17.26
CA ILE A 46 -7.40 0.00 17.06
C ILE A 46 -8.19 -0.13 18.36
N THR A 47 -9.47 0.25 18.31
CA THR A 47 -10.37 0.24 19.47
C THR A 47 -11.78 -0.21 19.06
N GLY A 48 -12.69 -0.32 20.03
CA GLY A 48 -14.11 -0.57 19.73
C GLY A 48 -14.81 0.58 18.97
N ALA A 49 -14.18 1.75 18.84
CA ALA A 49 -14.71 2.82 18.00
C ALA A 49 -14.56 2.51 16.50
N ASP A 50 -13.72 1.54 16.16
CA ASP A 50 -13.35 1.19 14.79
C ASP A 50 -14.26 0.11 14.19
N ASP A 51 -15.14 -0.49 14.99
CA ASP A 51 -16.18 -1.42 14.52
C ASP A 51 -17.04 -0.79 13.39
N ALA A 52 -17.22 0.55 13.41
CA ALA A 52 -17.91 1.26 12.35
C ALA A 52 -16.96 1.59 11.18
N GLY A 53 -17.36 1.29 9.95
CA GLY A 53 -16.54 1.54 8.76
C GLY A 53 -15.61 0.39 8.36
N LYS A 54 -15.75 -0.78 9.00
CA LYS A 54 -15.00 -1.97 8.57
C LYS A 54 -15.48 -2.52 7.21
N ASP A 55 -16.77 -2.37 6.91
CA ASP A 55 -17.41 -2.91 5.70
C ASP A 55 -17.56 -1.85 4.59
N GLU A 56 -17.29 -0.58 4.91
CA GLU A 56 -17.58 0.55 4.03
C GLU A 56 -16.44 1.57 4.07
N PHE A 57 -16.06 2.03 2.87
CA PHE A 57 -15.06 3.07 2.72
C PHE A 57 -15.74 4.43 2.58
N THR A 58 -15.35 5.39 3.41
CA THR A 58 -15.84 6.78 3.41
C THR A 58 -14.67 7.74 3.64
N ASN A 59 -14.92 9.04 3.50
CA ASN A 59 -13.90 10.07 3.78
C ASN A 59 -13.52 10.15 5.26
N GLU A 60 -14.36 9.66 6.17
CA GLU A 60 -14.11 9.71 7.62
C GLU A 60 -13.74 8.34 8.20
N ARG A 61 -14.02 7.25 7.47
CA ARG A 61 -13.84 5.88 7.95
C ARG A 61 -13.47 4.90 6.84
N GLY A 62 -12.68 3.89 7.17
CA GLY A 62 -12.24 2.81 6.29
C GLY A 62 -10.75 2.55 6.49
N VAL A 63 -10.37 1.27 6.44
CA VAL A 63 -8.99 0.83 6.69
C VAL A 63 -8.12 1.14 5.49
N VAL A 64 -7.02 1.87 5.71
CA VAL A 64 -6.05 2.17 4.65
C VAL A 64 -4.83 1.28 4.82
N TYR A 65 -4.34 0.73 3.71
CA TYR A 65 -3.05 0.05 3.69
C TYR A 65 -2.07 0.70 2.70
N VAL A 66 -0.78 0.58 2.99
CA VAL A 66 0.31 1.16 2.20
C VAL A 66 0.97 0.08 1.35
N VAL A 67 1.43 0.46 0.16
CA VAL A 67 2.29 -0.42 -0.66
C VAL A 67 3.73 -0.14 -0.26
N ASN A 68 4.41 -1.15 0.31
CA ASN A 68 5.77 -1.03 0.83
C ASN A 68 6.78 -1.13 -0.33
N TYR A 69 7.34 0.03 -0.71
CA TYR A 69 8.39 0.15 -1.74
C TYR A 69 9.53 1.08 -1.28
N ASP A 70 9.54 1.48 0.00
CA ASP A 70 10.51 2.40 0.60
C ASP A 70 11.73 1.60 1.01
N HIS A 71 12.89 1.85 0.41
CA HIS A 71 14.09 1.11 0.78
C HIS A 71 14.71 1.68 2.06
N ASP A 72 14.16 1.31 3.20
CA ASP A 72 14.61 1.75 4.52
C ASP A 72 15.52 0.73 5.24
N GLU A 73 15.67 -0.49 4.70
CA GLU A 73 16.66 -1.45 5.17
C GLU A 73 18.06 -1.23 4.54
N GLU A 74 19.06 -0.92 5.36
CA GLU A 74 20.48 -1.14 5.02
C GLU A 74 20.99 -2.39 5.73
N ARG A 75 20.96 -3.54 5.05
CA ARG A 75 21.61 -4.78 5.51
C ARG A 75 23.08 -4.83 5.12
N ASP A 76 23.91 -5.33 6.03
CA ASP A 76 25.35 -5.48 5.85
C ASP A 76 25.70 -6.25 4.56
N GLY A 77 26.18 -5.52 3.54
CA GLY A 77 26.80 -6.11 2.34
C GLY A 77 25.89 -6.32 1.12
N GLY A 78 24.62 -5.93 1.17
CA GLY A 78 23.73 -6.03 0.02
C GLY A 78 22.48 -5.18 0.19
N LYS A 79 22.14 -4.39 -0.83
CA LYS A 79 20.88 -3.66 -0.88
C LYS A 79 19.78 -4.70 -1.10
N GLN A 80 18.90 -4.88 -0.13
CA GLN A 80 17.74 -5.75 -0.32
C GLN A 80 16.62 -4.92 -0.95
N GLU A 81 15.53 -5.57 -1.29
CA GLU A 81 14.45 -5.02 -2.08
C GLU A 81 13.23 -5.07 -1.16
N ASP A 82 12.42 -4.03 -1.01
CA ASP A 82 11.21 -4.13 -0.16
C ASP A 82 10.14 -4.96 -0.90
N ALA A 83 9.00 -5.20 -0.25
CA ALA A 83 7.96 -6.20 -0.55
C ALA A 83 7.92 -6.76 -1.99
N LEU A 84 7.93 -5.92 -3.03
CA LEU A 84 8.02 -6.37 -4.42
C LEU A 84 8.76 -5.39 -5.36
N LYS A 85 9.40 -5.86 -6.44
CA LYS A 85 9.73 -4.98 -7.59
C LYS A 85 9.02 -5.38 -8.86
N TRP A 86 9.04 -4.44 -9.81
CA TRP A 86 8.46 -4.64 -11.14
C TRP A 86 9.51 -4.52 -12.21
N LYS A 87 9.46 -5.46 -13.16
CA LYS A 87 10.17 -5.35 -14.43
C LYS A 87 9.17 -5.07 -15.54
N ALA A 88 9.45 -4.04 -16.32
CA ALA A 88 8.69 -3.74 -17.52
C ALA A 88 9.46 -4.18 -18.75
N THR A 89 8.77 -4.82 -19.69
CA THR A 89 9.33 -5.21 -20.99
C THR A 89 8.39 -4.80 -22.11
N SER A 90 8.93 -4.58 -23.32
CA SER A 90 8.10 -4.30 -24.48
C SER A 90 7.20 -5.49 -24.80
N ASP A 91 5.93 -5.21 -25.05
CA ASP A 91 4.93 -6.16 -25.57
C ASP A 91 4.52 -5.79 -27.01
N GLY A 92 5.53 -5.41 -27.79
CA GLY A 92 5.35 -4.92 -29.16
C GLY A 92 4.92 -3.46 -29.23
N LYS A 93 4.34 -3.09 -30.37
CA LYS A 93 3.81 -1.76 -30.65
C LYS A 93 2.32 -1.84 -30.97
N ASP A 94 1.57 -0.80 -30.65
CA ASP A 94 0.17 -0.66 -31.06
C ASP A 94 0.05 -0.26 -32.55
N GLU A 95 -1.19 -0.06 -33.01
CA GLU A 95 -1.50 0.33 -34.40
C GLU A 95 -0.91 1.69 -34.81
N TYR A 96 -0.55 2.54 -33.85
CA TYR A 96 0.09 3.85 -34.06
C TYR A 96 1.61 3.80 -33.94
N GLY A 97 2.19 2.62 -33.69
CA GLY A 97 3.63 2.42 -33.54
C GLY A 97 4.17 2.77 -32.14
N ILE A 98 3.28 2.98 -31.16
CA ILE A 98 3.61 3.28 -29.77
C ILE A 98 3.92 1.98 -29.03
N THR A 99 5.01 1.96 -28.26
CA THR A 99 5.45 0.76 -27.52
C THR A 99 4.44 0.41 -26.43
N LYS A 100 3.91 -0.82 -26.46
CA LYS A 100 3.14 -1.40 -25.35
C LYS A 100 4.09 -1.98 -24.31
N LEU A 101 3.74 -1.87 -23.04
CA LEU A 101 4.49 -2.47 -21.93
C LEU A 101 3.69 -3.60 -21.29
N LYS A 102 4.40 -4.65 -20.90
CA LYS A 102 3.92 -5.64 -19.93
C LYS A 102 4.80 -5.61 -18.69
N LEU A 103 4.17 -5.76 -17.54
CA LEU A 103 4.79 -5.71 -16.23
C LEU A 103 4.87 -7.12 -15.66
N ARG A 104 5.98 -7.48 -15.04
CA ARG A 104 6.11 -8.71 -14.25
C ARG A 104 6.62 -8.39 -12.85
N PRO A 105 6.13 -9.10 -11.83
CA PRO A 105 6.70 -9.04 -10.50
C PRO A 105 8.13 -9.63 -10.55
N ASN A 106 9.03 -9.07 -9.77
CA ASN A 106 10.44 -9.45 -9.77
C ASN A 106 11.06 -9.03 -8.43
N GLY A 107 11.68 -9.96 -7.70
CA GLY A 107 12.26 -9.62 -6.40
C GLY A 107 11.14 -9.36 -5.40
N GLU A 108 10.81 -10.39 -4.64
CA GLU A 108 9.78 -10.36 -3.61
C GLU A 108 10.48 -10.69 -2.30
N GLU A 109 10.37 -9.77 -1.35
CA GLU A 109 10.98 -9.86 -0.03
C GLU A 109 9.89 -10.10 1.01
N TRP A 110 10.22 -10.99 1.94
CA TRP A 110 9.31 -11.51 2.96
C TRP A 110 9.83 -11.25 4.36
N HIS A 111 10.99 -10.61 4.46
CA HIS A 111 11.59 -10.25 5.72
C HIS A 111 11.19 -8.83 6.08
N ILE A 112 10.72 -8.65 7.31
CA ILE A 112 10.58 -7.34 7.94
C ILE A 112 11.54 -7.26 9.12
N ASP A 113 12.43 -6.26 9.14
CA ASP A 113 13.34 -5.98 10.26
C ASP A 113 12.62 -5.16 11.36
N PRO A 114 12.35 -5.75 12.54
CA PRO A 114 11.62 -5.07 13.62
C PRO A 114 12.34 -3.86 14.22
N ASP A 115 13.66 -3.75 14.03
CA ASP A 115 14.48 -2.68 14.60
C ASP A 115 14.69 -1.52 13.59
N LYS A 116 13.95 -1.53 12.48
CA LYS A 116 14.08 -0.58 11.35
C LYS A 116 12.77 0.12 11.02
N GLU A 117 12.87 1.09 10.10
CA GLU A 117 11.73 1.87 9.62
C GLU A 117 10.74 1.01 8.81
N ASP A 118 11.12 -0.20 8.38
CA ASP A 118 10.29 -1.10 7.54
C ASP A 118 8.93 -1.44 8.19
N THR A 119 8.91 -1.48 9.51
CA THR A 119 7.68 -1.68 10.28
C THR A 119 6.67 -0.55 10.16
N ALA A 120 7.08 0.63 9.71
CA ALA A 120 6.24 1.80 9.57
C ALA A 120 5.28 1.70 8.37
N ASP A 121 5.60 0.89 7.37
CA ASP A 121 4.74 0.63 6.21
C ASP A 121 3.71 -0.49 6.48
N LEU A 122 3.85 -1.20 7.61
CA LEU A 122 2.92 -2.23 8.02
C LEU A 122 1.61 -1.64 8.56
N THR A 123 0.51 -2.13 8.01
CA THR A 123 -0.86 -1.84 8.45
C THR A 123 -1.27 -2.85 9.51
N PRO A 124 -1.40 -2.47 10.79
CA PRO A 124 -1.82 -3.39 11.83
C PRO A 124 -3.31 -3.70 11.71
N LEU A 125 -3.63 -4.96 11.96
CA LEU A 125 -4.98 -5.48 12.08
C LEU A 125 -5.08 -6.29 13.37
N GLU A 126 -6.29 -6.49 13.86
CA GLU A 126 -6.53 -7.18 15.13
C GLU A 126 -7.65 -8.20 14.98
N ILE A 127 -7.40 -9.44 15.38
CA ILE A 127 -8.43 -10.48 15.48
C ILE A 127 -8.62 -10.88 16.93
N SER A 128 -9.86 -10.94 17.40
CA SER A 128 -10.19 -11.50 18.70
C SER A 128 -10.95 -12.79 18.48
N VAL A 129 -10.40 -13.90 18.96
CA VAL A 129 -11.12 -15.16 19.04
C VAL A 129 -11.30 -15.56 20.51
N PRO A 130 -12.44 -16.15 20.87
CA PRO A 130 -12.63 -16.65 22.22
C PRO A 130 -11.75 -17.88 22.48
N GLU A 131 -11.79 -18.41 23.70
CA GLU A 131 -11.29 -19.76 23.94
C GLU A 131 -12.06 -20.75 23.03
N LEU A 132 -11.32 -21.49 22.20
CA LEU A 132 -11.85 -22.41 21.20
C LEU A 132 -11.57 -23.87 21.60
N PRO A 133 -12.49 -24.81 21.32
CA PRO A 133 -12.19 -26.24 21.40
C PRO A 133 -11.05 -26.67 20.45
N GLU A 134 -10.41 -27.81 20.74
CA GLU A 134 -9.31 -28.38 19.93
C GLU A 134 -9.71 -28.68 18.48
N ASP A 135 -10.97 -29.01 18.23
CA ASP A 135 -11.51 -29.38 16.91
C ASP A 135 -12.02 -28.20 16.07
N ILE A 136 -11.86 -26.98 16.58
CA ILE A 136 -12.16 -25.74 15.85
C ILE A 136 -10.90 -25.15 15.22
N SER A 137 -10.97 -24.96 13.91
CA SER A 137 -9.94 -24.28 13.13
C SER A 137 -10.35 -22.85 12.79
N VAL A 138 -9.36 -21.97 12.64
CA VAL A 138 -9.54 -20.56 12.30
C VAL A 138 -8.82 -20.24 11.01
N PHE A 139 -9.55 -19.67 10.05
CA PHE A 139 -9.06 -19.31 8.72
C PHE A 139 -9.19 -17.82 8.47
N LEU A 140 -8.21 -17.26 7.76
CA LEU A 140 -8.38 -15.99 7.05
C LEU A 140 -8.64 -16.28 5.58
N LYS A 141 -9.49 -15.48 4.94
CA LYS A 141 -9.90 -15.64 3.53
C LYS A 141 -9.97 -14.30 2.81
N VAL A 142 -9.67 -14.27 1.51
CA VAL A 142 -10.07 -13.14 0.66
C VAL A 142 -11.51 -13.33 0.19
N LYS A 143 -12.24 -12.23 0.05
CA LYS A 143 -13.62 -12.26 -0.42
C LYS A 143 -13.73 -12.75 -1.85
N ASP A 144 -14.85 -13.39 -2.16
CA ASP A 144 -15.16 -14.00 -3.46
C ASP A 144 -14.14 -15.05 -3.93
N GLU A 145 -13.20 -15.44 -3.07
CA GLU A 145 -12.10 -16.35 -3.36
C GLU A 145 -11.32 -15.93 -4.62
N ASN A 146 -11.15 -14.62 -4.81
CA ASN A 146 -10.35 -14.09 -5.91
C ASN A 146 -8.85 -14.25 -5.59
N PRO A 147 -8.11 -15.14 -6.29
CA PRO A 147 -6.68 -15.32 -6.02
C PRO A 147 -5.86 -14.07 -6.33
N ASP A 148 -6.39 -13.15 -7.13
CA ASP A 148 -5.71 -11.91 -7.49
C ASP A 148 -5.65 -10.90 -6.32
N ASP A 149 -6.65 -10.90 -5.43
CA ASP A 149 -6.65 -10.06 -4.23
C ASP A 149 -5.56 -10.50 -3.25
N ALA A 150 -5.33 -11.81 -3.14
CA ALA A 150 -4.27 -12.37 -2.29
C ALA A 150 -2.87 -12.01 -2.78
N LYS A 151 -2.69 -11.75 -4.09
CA LYS A 151 -1.40 -11.29 -4.63
C LYS A 151 -1.06 -9.87 -4.22
N ALA A 152 -2.04 -9.07 -3.81
CA ALA A 152 -1.89 -7.63 -3.58
C ALA A 152 -1.31 -7.25 -2.22
N PHE A 153 -1.03 -8.22 -1.35
CA PHE A 153 -0.50 -7.99 -0.02
C PHE A 153 0.42 -9.13 0.45
N HIS A 154 1.24 -8.85 1.45
CA HIS A 154 1.76 -9.85 2.38
C HIS A 154 1.13 -9.63 3.75
N LEU A 155 0.84 -10.73 4.45
CA LEU A 155 0.31 -10.71 5.80
C LEU A 155 1.27 -11.42 6.76
N TYR A 156 1.50 -10.82 7.91
CA TYR A 156 2.45 -11.28 8.92
C TYR A 156 1.82 -11.40 10.30
N ILE A 157 2.44 -12.22 11.14
CA ILE A 157 2.24 -12.22 12.60
C ILE A 157 3.56 -11.94 13.32
N ALA A 158 3.54 -11.19 14.40
CA ALA A 158 4.74 -10.85 15.15
C ALA A 158 5.05 -11.90 16.24
N ARG A 159 6.34 -12.27 16.36
CA ARG A 159 6.91 -13.06 17.46
C ARG A 159 7.51 -12.18 18.54
N LEU A 160 7.33 -12.57 19.80
CA LEU A 160 7.87 -11.85 20.95
C LEU A 160 9.01 -12.60 21.63
N ASN A 161 9.89 -11.83 22.28
CA ASN A 161 10.76 -12.36 23.31
C ASN A 161 10.04 -12.45 24.69
N GLU A 162 10.75 -12.98 25.70
CA GLU A 162 10.25 -13.08 27.08
C GLU A 162 9.91 -11.71 27.71
N ALA A 163 10.47 -10.61 27.20
CA ALA A 163 10.21 -9.25 27.67
C ALA A 163 8.97 -8.61 26.99
N GLY A 164 8.38 -9.30 26.00
CA GLY A 164 7.24 -8.82 25.25
C GLY A 164 7.59 -7.90 24.07
N GLU A 165 8.85 -7.88 23.64
CA GLU A 165 9.32 -7.08 22.51
C GLU A 165 9.24 -7.90 21.21
N ILE A 166 8.83 -7.26 20.11
CA ILE A 166 8.79 -7.91 18.79
C ILE A 166 10.21 -8.25 18.35
N THR A 167 10.41 -9.50 17.96
CA THR A 167 11.71 -10.02 17.50
C THR A 167 11.70 -10.46 16.04
N GLN A 168 10.52 -10.71 15.47
CA GLN A 168 10.38 -11.17 14.10
C GLN A 168 8.94 -10.96 13.63
N TYR A 169 8.76 -10.56 12.37
CA TYR A 169 7.50 -10.75 11.65
C TYR A 169 7.58 -12.05 10.84
N VAL A 170 6.64 -12.95 11.10
CA VAL A 170 6.54 -14.25 10.44
C VAL A 170 5.52 -14.11 9.30
N PRO A 171 5.93 -14.28 8.04
CA PRO A 171 5.00 -14.20 6.91
C PRO A 171 4.03 -15.38 6.95
N LEU A 172 2.77 -15.09 6.63
CA LEU A 172 1.66 -16.03 6.70
C LEU A 172 1.06 -16.29 5.32
N TRP A 173 0.80 -15.23 4.57
CA TRP A 173 -0.15 -15.31 3.46
C TRP A 173 0.03 -14.15 2.47
N GLY A 174 -0.29 -14.44 1.21
CA GLY A 174 -0.39 -13.45 0.14
C GLY A 174 0.75 -13.58 -0.87
N GLY A 175 1.02 -12.51 -1.62
CA GLY A 175 2.14 -12.42 -2.55
C GLY A 175 2.02 -13.23 -3.84
N PHE A 176 3.09 -13.20 -4.62
CA PHE A 176 3.23 -13.78 -5.95
C PHE A 176 4.07 -15.06 -6.00
N ASP A 177 4.84 -15.34 -4.94
CA ASP A 177 5.91 -16.35 -4.91
C ASP A 177 6.86 -16.24 -6.12
N VAL A 178 7.47 -15.06 -6.24
CA VAL A 178 8.32 -14.74 -7.37
C VAL A 178 9.55 -15.65 -7.40
N SER A 179 9.54 -16.61 -8.31
CA SER A 179 10.61 -17.60 -8.52
C SER A 179 10.82 -18.58 -7.36
N GLY A 180 9.78 -18.87 -6.57
CA GLY A 180 9.91 -19.80 -5.43
C GLY A 180 10.62 -19.17 -4.23
N SER A 181 10.54 -17.84 -4.08
CA SER A 181 11.16 -17.11 -2.97
C SER A 181 10.34 -17.14 -1.69
N ALA A 182 9.06 -17.54 -1.76
CA ALA A 182 8.20 -17.61 -0.59
C ALA A 182 8.78 -18.56 0.48
N PRO A 183 8.83 -18.13 1.76
CA PRO A 183 9.19 -19.01 2.85
C PRO A 183 8.27 -20.24 2.94
N GLN A 184 8.81 -21.36 3.43
CA GLN A 184 8.15 -22.68 3.38
C GLN A 184 6.75 -22.71 4.01
N ASP A 185 6.49 -21.88 5.01
CA ASP A 185 5.24 -21.88 5.78
C ASP A 185 4.24 -20.79 5.32
N VAL A 186 4.58 -20.04 4.26
CA VAL A 186 3.69 -19.04 3.67
C VAL A 186 2.67 -19.72 2.77
N THR A 187 1.42 -19.29 2.88
CA THR A 187 0.37 -19.73 1.97
C THR A 187 0.24 -18.77 0.79
N ILE A 188 0.30 -19.31 -0.43
CA ILE A 188 -0.06 -18.59 -1.66
C ILE A 188 -1.41 -19.13 -2.11
N GLY A 189 -2.46 -18.35 -1.93
CA GLY A 189 -3.83 -18.82 -2.19
C GLY A 189 -4.88 -17.87 -1.65
N THR A 190 -6.14 -18.31 -1.65
CA THR A 190 -7.29 -17.47 -1.26
C THR A 190 -7.66 -17.56 0.22
N GLU A 191 -7.00 -18.46 0.96
CA GLU A 191 -7.20 -18.62 2.40
C GLU A 191 -5.94 -19.17 3.07
N VAL A 192 -5.80 -18.90 4.37
CA VAL A 192 -4.71 -19.40 5.22
C VAL A 192 -5.30 -19.94 6.52
N ASP A 193 -4.85 -21.12 6.94
CA ASP A 193 -5.16 -21.69 8.26
C ASP A 193 -4.26 -21.02 9.29
N ILE A 194 -4.86 -20.30 10.24
CA ILE A 194 -4.14 -19.63 11.32
C ILE A 194 -4.33 -20.29 12.69
N THR A 195 -4.94 -21.48 12.73
CA THR A 195 -5.32 -22.19 13.96
C THR A 195 -4.17 -22.35 14.93
N LYS A 196 -3.00 -22.78 14.44
CA LYS A 196 -1.81 -22.99 15.27
C LYS A 196 -1.36 -21.72 15.97
N TRP A 197 -1.63 -20.56 15.38
CA TRP A 197 -1.35 -19.32 16.07
C TRP A 197 -2.48 -19.03 17.03
N VAL A 198 -3.75 -19.02 16.65
CA VAL A 198 -4.81 -18.39 17.46
C VAL A 198 -5.58 -19.28 18.44
N ASN A 199 -5.50 -20.60 18.33
CA ASN A 199 -6.23 -21.53 19.19
C ASN A 199 -5.28 -22.20 20.19
N GLU A 200 -5.31 -21.78 21.45
CA GLU A 200 -4.46 -22.32 22.53
C GLU A 200 -4.67 -23.80 22.84
N ASN A 201 -5.81 -24.37 22.42
CA ASN A 201 -6.11 -25.78 22.55
C ASN A 201 -5.70 -26.60 21.33
N ALA A 202 -5.18 -25.97 20.26
CA ALA A 202 -4.68 -26.69 19.09
C ALA A 202 -3.44 -27.52 19.44
N SER A 203 -3.35 -28.70 18.85
CA SER A 203 -2.26 -29.65 19.12
C SER A 203 -0.86 -29.12 18.78
N ASP A 204 -0.78 -28.13 17.89
CA ASP A 204 0.42 -27.49 17.37
C ASP A 204 0.50 -25.99 17.70
N TYR A 205 -0.19 -25.56 18.76
CA TYR A 205 -0.23 -24.17 19.19
C TYR A 205 1.17 -23.53 19.37
N ASP A 206 1.38 -22.35 18.77
CA ASP A 206 2.59 -21.52 18.89
C ASP A 206 2.35 -20.36 19.87
N ASP A 207 2.98 -20.43 21.04
CA ASP A 207 2.85 -19.46 22.13
C ASP A 207 3.85 -18.28 22.03
N THR A 208 4.66 -18.19 20.98
CA THR A 208 5.77 -17.22 20.86
C THR A 208 5.40 -15.86 20.24
N ARG A 209 4.13 -15.44 20.29
CA ARG A 209 3.56 -14.33 19.49
C ARG A 209 3.16 -13.09 20.29
N GLU A 210 2.84 -11.99 19.59
CA GLU A 210 2.50 -10.64 20.15
C GLU A 210 1.41 -10.63 21.23
N SER A 211 0.62 -11.68 21.33
CA SER A 211 -0.40 -11.82 22.36
C SER A 211 -0.56 -13.29 22.74
N ALA A 212 0.32 -13.82 23.58
CA ALA A 212 0.19 -15.18 24.10
C ALA A 212 -0.99 -15.27 25.09
N GLY A 213 -2.01 -16.09 24.77
CA GLY A 213 -3.23 -16.30 25.58
C GLY A 213 -4.53 -15.91 24.85
N SER A 214 -5.68 -15.96 25.52
CA SER A 214 -6.97 -15.49 24.96
C SER A 214 -7.03 -13.96 24.93
N GLY A 215 -6.75 -13.36 23.78
CA GLY A 215 -6.71 -11.92 23.60
C GLY A 215 -6.78 -11.51 22.14
N PRO A 216 -6.84 -10.19 21.86
CA PRO A 216 -6.68 -9.71 20.50
C PRO A 216 -5.30 -10.09 19.95
N TYR A 217 -5.26 -10.82 18.85
CA TYR A 217 -4.05 -11.16 18.10
C TYR A 217 -3.82 -10.14 17.00
N LYS A 218 -2.61 -9.61 16.94
CA LYS A 218 -2.24 -8.63 15.92
C LYS A 218 -1.68 -9.31 14.68
N LEU A 219 -2.10 -8.78 13.54
CA LEU A 219 -1.60 -9.11 12.22
C LEU A 219 -1.06 -7.83 11.59
N TYR A 220 -0.16 -7.97 10.65
CA TYR A 220 0.48 -6.84 9.97
C TYR A 220 0.43 -7.06 8.47
N LEU A 221 -0.03 -6.05 7.73
CA LEU A 221 -0.22 -6.15 6.28
C LEU A 221 0.62 -5.09 5.57
N GLU A 222 1.35 -5.49 4.53
CA GLU A 222 1.90 -4.58 3.54
C GLU A 222 1.28 -4.86 2.17
N GLY A 223 1.09 -3.82 1.35
CA GLY A 223 0.65 -3.96 -0.02
C GLY A 223 1.81 -4.23 -0.97
N THR A 224 1.58 -5.02 -2.01
CA THR A 224 2.58 -5.39 -3.03
C THR A 224 2.25 -4.82 -4.42
N ILE A 225 1.04 -4.26 -4.62
CA ILE A 225 0.55 -3.73 -5.90
C ILE A 225 -0.15 -2.39 -5.68
N PHE A 226 0.16 -1.38 -6.50
CA PHE A 226 -0.61 -0.13 -6.50
C PHE A 226 -1.97 -0.29 -7.16
N ARG A 227 -2.97 0.42 -6.65
CA ARG A 227 -4.23 0.69 -7.36
C ARG A 227 -3.94 1.09 -8.81
N SER A 228 -4.74 0.55 -9.72
CA SER A 228 -4.66 0.78 -11.16
C SER A 228 -3.44 0.17 -11.85
N MET A 229 -2.68 -0.71 -11.20
CA MET A 229 -1.72 -1.60 -11.88
C MET A 229 -2.41 -2.87 -12.39
N PRO A 230 -1.93 -3.46 -13.49
CA PRO A 230 -2.45 -4.73 -13.97
C PRO A 230 -1.94 -5.87 -13.09
N ILE A 231 -2.83 -6.79 -12.73
CA ILE A 231 -2.49 -7.99 -11.99
C ILE A 231 -1.92 -9.03 -12.97
N PRO A 232 -0.71 -9.55 -12.70
CA PRO A 232 -0.14 -10.66 -13.45
C PRO A 232 -1.07 -11.89 -13.46
N GLY A 233 -1.45 -12.31 -14.67
CA GLY A 233 -2.16 -13.58 -14.89
C GLY A 233 -1.21 -14.78 -14.88
N ASP A 234 -1.70 -15.93 -15.34
CA ASP A 234 -0.96 -17.20 -15.34
C ASP A 234 0.37 -17.18 -16.11
N ASP A 235 0.52 -16.28 -17.10
CA ASP A 235 1.76 -16.11 -17.84
C ASP A 235 2.83 -15.30 -17.09
N GLY A 236 2.48 -14.79 -15.90
CA GLY A 236 3.33 -13.96 -15.05
C GLY A 236 3.43 -12.50 -15.48
N TYR A 237 2.56 -12.03 -16.38
CA TYR A 237 2.59 -10.66 -16.89
C TYR A 237 1.25 -9.92 -16.77
N GLY A 238 1.30 -8.70 -16.24
CA GLY A 238 0.21 -7.73 -16.25
C GLY A 238 0.28 -6.80 -17.47
N ARG A 239 -0.87 -6.48 -18.08
CA ARG A 239 -0.99 -5.60 -19.26
C ARG A 239 -2.14 -4.61 -19.14
N TYR A 240 -1.96 -3.41 -19.69
CA TYR A 240 -2.98 -2.36 -19.75
C TYR A 240 -3.89 -2.41 -20.99
N ASP A 241 -3.78 -3.45 -21.82
CA ASP A 241 -4.58 -3.58 -23.07
C ASP A 241 -5.88 -4.36 -22.88
N GLY A 242 -6.30 -4.55 -21.63
CA GLY A 242 -7.56 -5.21 -21.26
C GLY A 242 -7.49 -6.73 -21.17
N THR A 243 -6.30 -7.33 -21.33
CA THR A 243 -6.12 -8.79 -21.14
C THR A 243 -5.82 -9.17 -19.69
N SER A 244 -5.43 -8.21 -18.85
CA SER A 244 -5.20 -8.42 -17.42
C SER A 244 -6.25 -7.65 -16.63
N GLU A 245 -6.62 -8.21 -15.49
CA GLU A 245 -7.37 -7.48 -14.48
C GLU A 245 -6.56 -6.27 -14.02
N ILE A 246 -7.24 -5.15 -13.82
CA ILE A 246 -6.63 -3.95 -13.25
C ILE A 246 -6.99 -3.94 -11.78
N PHE A 247 -5.98 -3.99 -10.93
CA PHE A 247 -6.18 -4.00 -9.50
C PHE A 247 -6.93 -2.74 -9.09
N ASP A 248 -8.11 -2.93 -8.51
CA ASP A 248 -8.91 -1.81 -8.11
C ASP A 248 -8.31 -1.15 -6.88
N GLY A 249 -7.45 -1.80 -6.09
CA GLY A 249 -6.84 -1.22 -4.89
C GLY A 249 -7.64 -1.47 -3.61
N ASP A 250 -8.70 -2.26 -3.65
CA ASP A 250 -9.45 -2.71 -2.48
C ASP A 250 -9.14 -4.20 -2.23
N ILE A 251 -9.11 -4.59 -0.96
CA ILE A 251 -8.97 -5.99 -0.53
C ILE A 251 -10.00 -6.20 0.58
N GLU A 252 -10.70 -7.33 0.57
CA GLU A 252 -11.58 -7.72 1.66
C GLU A 252 -11.10 -9.03 2.28
N ILE A 253 -10.71 -8.98 3.56
CA ILE A 253 -10.23 -10.14 4.31
C ILE A 253 -11.27 -10.52 5.37
N GLY A 254 -11.60 -11.81 5.45
CA GLY A 254 -12.58 -12.35 6.37
C GLY A 254 -11.99 -13.37 7.32
N LEU A 255 -12.51 -13.41 8.54
CA LEU A 255 -12.19 -14.40 9.58
C LEU A 255 -13.28 -15.46 9.64
N GLU A 256 -12.94 -16.74 9.43
CA GLU A 256 -13.88 -17.87 9.38
C GLU A 256 -13.49 -18.97 10.39
N LEU A 257 -14.47 -19.44 11.17
CA LEU A 257 -14.33 -20.63 12.03
C LEU A 257 -14.84 -21.88 11.32
N ARG A 258 -14.12 -22.99 11.47
CA ARG A 258 -14.49 -24.30 10.92
C ARG A 258 -14.52 -25.40 11.98
N GLU A 259 -15.55 -26.24 11.94
CA GLU A 259 -15.68 -27.46 12.75
C GLU A 259 -15.65 -28.66 11.80
N GLY A 260 -14.72 -29.59 12.01
CA GLY A 260 -14.57 -30.75 11.13
C GLY A 260 -14.36 -30.39 9.65
N GLY A 261 -13.73 -29.23 9.39
CA GLY A 261 -13.47 -28.69 8.04
C GLY A 261 -14.64 -27.95 7.39
N SER A 262 -15.79 -27.80 8.07
CA SER A 262 -16.95 -27.06 7.54
C SER A 262 -17.09 -25.69 8.21
N ALA A 263 -17.34 -24.65 7.41
CA ALA A 263 -17.61 -23.30 7.92
C ALA A 263 -18.83 -23.28 8.85
N MET A 264 -18.68 -22.61 9.98
CA MET A 264 -19.67 -22.62 11.06
C MET A 264 -20.68 -21.47 10.94
N ALA A 265 -20.28 -20.36 10.33
CA ALA A 265 -21.14 -19.31 9.79
C ALA A 265 -20.35 -18.39 8.84
N GLU A 266 -20.99 -17.30 8.39
CA GLU A 266 -20.38 -16.31 7.50
C GLU A 266 -19.21 -15.58 8.16
N ALA A 267 -18.11 -15.42 7.43
CA ALA A 267 -16.89 -14.79 7.93
C ALA A 267 -17.12 -13.35 8.42
N ASP A 268 -16.33 -12.92 9.39
CA ASP A 268 -16.29 -11.53 9.84
C ASP A 268 -15.32 -10.74 8.96
N TRP A 269 -15.84 -9.87 8.09
CA TRP A 269 -15.07 -9.18 7.05
C TRP A 269 -14.51 -7.84 7.51
N VAL A 270 -13.36 -7.46 6.94
CA VAL A 270 -12.78 -6.12 6.96
C VAL A 270 -12.40 -5.76 5.54
N LYS A 271 -12.84 -4.60 5.08
CA LYS A 271 -12.46 -3.99 3.82
C LYS A 271 -11.31 -3.02 4.02
N LEU A 272 -10.22 -3.26 3.29
CA LEU A 272 -9.03 -2.42 3.24
C LEU A 272 -8.92 -1.78 1.86
N SER A 273 -8.39 -0.56 1.80
CA SER A 273 -8.12 0.13 0.55
C SER A 273 -6.73 0.74 0.52
N HIS A 274 -6.06 0.65 -0.61
CA HIS A 274 -4.81 1.34 -0.87
C HIS A 274 -4.99 2.87 -0.85
N CYS A 275 -6.23 3.36 -0.97
CA CYS A 275 -6.50 4.79 -1.03
C CYS A 275 -7.68 5.20 -0.17
N ALA A 276 -7.51 6.33 0.49
CA ALA A 276 -8.43 6.87 1.47
C ALA A 276 -9.64 7.64 0.87
N VAL A 277 -10.02 7.44 -0.40
CA VAL A 277 -10.85 8.44 -1.10
C VAL A 277 -12.03 7.86 -1.89
N GLU A 278 -13.25 8.27 -1.54
CA GLU A 278 -14.35 8.40 -2.51
C GLU A 278 -14.35 9.83 -3.10
N PRO A 279 -14.79 10.05 -4.36
CA PRO A 279 -14.56 11.30 -5.11
C PRO A 279 -15.25 12.58 -4.61
N ASP A 280 -16.07 12.52 -3.56
CA ASP A 280 -17.17 13.46 -3.31
C ASP A 280 -17.01 14.42 -2.11
N ASP A 281 -16.00 14.27 -1.24
CA ASP A 281 -15.60 15.35 -0.28
C ASP A 281 -14.08 15.48 -0.16
N PRO A 282 -13.46 16.27 -1.05
CA PRO A 282 -12.03 16.18 -1.24
C PRO A 282 -11.22 17.18 -0.38
N ASP A 283 -11.84 17.82 0.63
CA ASP A 283 -11.21 18.84 1.47
C ASP A 283 -10.73 18.32 2.85
N LYS A 284 -10.91 17.02 3.15
CA LYS A 284 -10.51 16.40 4.44
C LYS A 284 -9.51 15.24 4.35
N ILE A 285 -9.01 14.91 3.16
CA ILE A 285 -8.20 13.71 2.92
C ILE A 285 -6.74 13.98 3.24
N VAL A 286 -6.10 13.25 4.16
CA VAL A 286 -4.63 13.30 4.30
C VAL A 286 -3.97 12.38 3.24
N ALA A 287 -2.93 12.89 2.59
CA ALA A 287 -2.05 12.15 1.70
C ALA A 287 -1.27 11.14 2.54
N PHE A 288 -1.30 9.85 2.16
CA PHE A 288 -0.73 8.76 2.95
C PHE A 288 -1.29 8.70 4.38
N GLU A 289 -2.60 8.45 4.51
CA GLU A 289 -3.20 8.03 5.79
C GLU A 289 -2.85 6.56 6.04
N GLY A 290 -2.29 6.25 7.22
CA GLY A 290 -1.85 4.91 7.59
C GLY A 290 -0.62 4.95 8.48
N HIS A 291 -0.84 4.69 9.77
CA HIS A 291 0.09 4.34 10.87
C HIS A 291 1.40 5.11 11.16
N THR A 292 1.46 5.60 12.41
CA THR A 292 2.58 6.21 13.15
C THR A 292 3.18 7.50 12.57
N ASP A 293 3.76 8.32 13.45
CA ASP A 293 4.16 9.72 13.21
C ASP A 293 5.20 9.94 12.08
N TYR A 294 5.68 8.89 11.42
CA TYR A 294 6.85 8.92 10.53
C TYR A 294 6.54 9.02 9.02
N HIS A 295 5.41 8.50 8.51
CA HIS A 295 5.14 8.49 7.04
C HIS A 295 3.85 9.22 6.63
N THR A 296 3.07 9.72 7.59
CA THR A 296 1.89 10.53 7.29
C THR A 296 2.28 11.91 6.80
N ALA A 297 1.58 12.42 5.78
CA ALA A 297 1.83 13.78 5.33
C ALA A 297 1.48 14.78 6.45
N GLN A 298 2.41 15.65 6.79
CA GLN A 298 2.22 16.68 7.81
C GLN A 298 2.16 18.10 7.21
N GLY A 299 1.69 19.06 8.01
CA GLY A 299 1.63 20.47 7.62
C GLY A 299 0.59 20.78 6.53
N PHE A 300 0.76 21.90 5.81
CA PHE A 300 -0.24 22.39 4.83
C PHE A 300 -0.35 21.52 3.57
N GLY A 301 0.68 20.72 3.28
CA GLY A 301 0.70 19.80 2.13
C GLY A 301 -0.05 18.50 2.39
N LYS A 302 -0.47 18.25 3.64
CA LYS A 302 -1.07 16.98 4.02
C LYS A 302 -2.36 16.67 3.30
N TYR A 303 -3.10 17.66 2.83
CA TYR A 303 -4.37 17.42 2.12
C TYR A 303 -4.23 17.20 0.61
N ALA A 304 -3.04 16.80 0.13
CA ALA A 304 -2.82 16.53 -1.28
C ALA A 304 -3.64 15.31 -1.74
N LYS A 305 -4.48 15.48 -2.75
CA LYS A 305 -5.30 14.38 -3.31
C LYS A 305 -4.52 13.42 -4.20
N ASP A 306 -3.29 13.80 -4.55
CA ASP A 306 -2.31 13.01 -5.29
C ASP A 306 -2.83 12.34 -6.59
N GLY A 307 -2.07 11.37 -7.10
CA GLY A 307 -2.34 10.65 -8.35
C GLY A 307 -3.29 9.45 -8.26
N ARG A 308 -3.74 9.07 -7.06
CA ARG A 308 -4.58 7.87 -6.84
C ARG A 308 -5.90 7.97 -7.62
N TYR A 309 -6.44 6.81 -8.04
CA TYR A 309 -7.54 6.66 -9.01
C TYR A 309 -7.23 7.17 -10.43
N GLY A 310 -6.00 7.63 -10.68
CA GLY A 310 -5.50 8.01 -11.98
C GLY A 310 -4.84 6.84 -12.73
N HIS A 311 -4.21 7.17 -13.85
CA HIS A 311 -3.40 6.20 -14.58
C HIS A 311 -2.08 5.93 -13.87
N VAL A 312 -1.62 4.68 -13.88
CA VAL A 312 -0.24 4.36 -13.50
C VAL A 312 0.65 4.42 -14.73
N TYR A 313 1.61 5.35 -14.75
CA TYR A 313 2.66 5.41 -15.77
C TYR A 313 3.93 4.75 -15.24
N THR A 314 4.48 3.84 -16.04
CA THR A 314 5.72 3.13 -15.70
C THR A 314 6.88 3.69 -16.52
N VAL A 315 7.82 4.36 -15.85
CA VAL A 315 9.03 4.89 -16.46
C VAL A 315 10.06 3.77 -16.60
N THR A 316 10.45 3.47 -17.85
CA THR A 316 11.41 2.40 -18.18
C THR A 316 12.63 2.94 -18.95
N ASN A 317 12.56 4.19 -19.41
CA ASN A 317 13.60 4.89 -20.14
C ASN A 317 14.06 6.14 -19.39
N THR A 318 15.38 6.33 -19.28
CA THR A 318 16.00 7.52 -18.66
C THR A 318 16.19 8.70 -19.62
N GLY A 319 15.78 8.53 -20.89
CA GLY A 319 15.65 9.62 -21.86
C GLY A 319 14.65 10.69 -21.42
N ASP A 320 14.75 11.85 -22.05
CA ASP A 320 13.95 13.04 -21.74
C ASP A 320 13.17 13.49 -22.98
N ASP A 321 12.15 12.71 -23.36
CA ASP A 321 11.33 12.90 -24.57
C ASP A 321 9.85 12.96 -24.19
N GLY A 322 9.19 14.08 -24.50
CA GLY A 322 7.78 14.28 -24.19
C GLY A 322 6.82 13.46 -25.04
N ASP A 323 7.30 12.84 -26.13
CA ASP A 323 6.50 12.00 -27.03
C ASP A 323 6.69 10.49 -26.75
N ASP A 324 7.67 10.11 -25.93
CA ASP A 324 7.96 8.71 -25.59
C ASP A 324 7.26 8.31 -24.27
N PRO A 325 6.24 7.43 -24.30
CA PRO A 325 5.48 7.02 -23.11
C PRO A 325 6.29 6.25 -22.07
N THR A 326 7.52 5.86 -22.39
CA THR A 326 8.42 5.16 -21.47
C THR A 326 9.27 6.09 -20.60
N THR A 327 9.19 7.42 -20.82
CA THR A 327 10.01 8.41 -20.12
C THR A 327 9.26 9.13 -19.01
N LEU A 328 10.03 9.71 -18.06
CA LEU A 328 9.47 10.55 -17.00
C LEU A 328 8.79 11.81 -17.56
N ARG A 329 9.31 12.41 -18.64
CA ARG A 329 8.75 13.65 -19.20
C ARG A 329 7.32 13.45 -19.67
N TYR A 330 7.09 12.43 -20.49
CA TYR A 330 5.76 12.08 -20.96
C TYR A 330 4.77 11.90 -19.80
N ALA A 331 5.16 11.12 -18.79
CA ALA A 331 4.31 10.82 -17.64
C ALA A 331 3.98 12.08 -16.80
N VAL A 332 4.96 12.95 -16.56
CA VAL A 332 4.78 14.20 -15.79
C VAL A 332 3.96 15.23 -16.57
N GLU A 333 4.13 15.32 -17.89
CA GLU A 333 3.41 16.29 -18.73
C GLU A 333 2.01 15.82 -19.14
N SER A 334 1.66 14.56 -18.85
CA SER A 334 0.32 13.99 -19.04
C SER A 334 -0.78 14.84 -18.36
N PRO A 335 -1.91 15.08 -19.04
CA PRO A 335 -2.97 15.96 -18.54
C PRO A 335 -3.96 15.29 -17.57
N VAL A 336 -3.90 13.96 -17.41
CA VAL A 336 -4.82 13.18 -16.57
C VAL A 336 -4.25 12.98 -15.16
N PRO A 337 -5.07 12.69 -14.13
CA PRO A 337 -4.54 12.22 -12.83
C PRO A 337 -3.64 11.00 -13.01
N ARG A 338 -2.49 10.96 -12.31
CA ARG A 338 -1.54 9.85 -12.47
C ARG A 338 -0.64 9.56 -11.29
N THR A 339 -0.32 8.29 -11.13
CA THR A 339 0.81 7.80 -10.34
C THR A 339 1.93 7.38 -11.28
N ILE A 340 3.15 7.84 -11.00
CA ILE A 340 4.35 7.54 -11.79
C ILE A 340 5.22 6.62 -10.94
N ILE A 341 5.45 5.42 -11.45
CA ILE A 341 6.37 4.42 -10.90
C ILE A 341 7.53 4.19 -11.86
N PHE A 342 8.60 3.60 -11.39
CA PHE A 342 9.81 3.35 -12.15
C PHE A 342 10.09 1.84 -12.23
N ALA A 343 10.34 1.34 -13.44
CA ALA A 343 10.72 -0.05 -13.71
C ALA A 343 11.85 -0.07 -14.76
N LEU A 344 12.90 0.68 -14.47
CA LEU A 344 14.07 0.80 -15.33
C LEU A 344 14.82 -0.55 -15.42
N ASP A 345 15.46 -0.89 -16.54
CA ASP A 345 16.27 -2.12 -16.72
C ASP A 345 17.80 -1.87 -16.87
N GLY A 346 18.27 -0.64 -16.63
CA GLY A 346 19.70 -0.31 -16.58
C GLY A 346 19.95 1.13 -16.12
N GLY A 347 21.22 1.49 -15.86
CA GLY A 347 21.64 2.88 -15.65
C GLY A 347 22.04 3.27 -14.22
N ASP A 348 22.41 4.54 -14.06
CA ASP A 348 22.97 5.12 -12.83
C ASP A 348 21.94 5.80 -11.93
N GLY A 349 20.65 5.65 -12.23
CA GLY A 349 19.56 6.30 -11.51
C GLY A 349 19.50 7.81 -11.77
N THR A 350 19.97 8.28 -12.93
CA THR A 350 19.93 9.69 -13.33
C THR A 350 19.18 9.90 -14.65
N ILE A 351 18.26 10.86 -14.66
CA ILE A 351 17.62 11.40 -15.86
C ILE A 351 18.24 12.77 -16.14
N THR A 352 18.84 12.95 -17.31
CA THR A 352 19.39 14.24 -17.73
C THR A 352 18.32 15.00 -18.50
N LEU A 353 17.73 16.00 -17.85
CA LEU A 353 16.70 16.85 -18.42
C LEU A 353 17.33 17.84 -19.41
N THR A 354 16.82 17.86 -20.64
CA THR A 354 17.17 18.78 -21.72
C THR A 354 16.61 20.18 -21.47
N GLU A 355 15.45 20.27 -20.82
CA GLU A 355 14.80 21.50 -20.41
C GLU A 355 14.01 21.33 -19.09
N PRO A 356 13.51 22.40 -18.44
CA PRO A 356 12.73 22.26 -17.21
C PRO A 356 11.53 21.33 -17.38
N LEU A 357 11.43 20.35 -16.49
CA LEU A 357 10.32 19.39 -16.45
C LEU A 357 9.13 20.04 -15.73
N GLN A 358 7.98 20.16 -16.38
CA GLN A 358 6.87 20.96 -15.87
C GLN A 358 5.64 20.12 -15.52
N ALA A 359 5.40 19.90 -14.22
CA ALA A 359 4.18 19.29 -13.72
C ALA A 359 3.06 20.36 -13.66
N LYS A 360 2.30 20.49 -14.75
CA LYS A 360 1.21 21.49 -14.87
C LYS A 360 -0.16 20.96 -14.47
N ALA A 361 -0.48 19.73 -14.90
CA ALA A 361 -1.76 19.12 -14.60
C ALA A 361 -1.79 18.64 -13.13
N PRO A 362 -2.89 18.86 -12.39
CA PRO A 362 -3.01 18.49 -10.99
C PRO A 362 -3.00 16.97 -10.80
N ARG A 363 -3.02 16.51 -9.55
CA ARG A 363 -3.18 15.09 -9.20
C ARG A 363 -2.09 14.20 -9.77
N ILE A 364 -0.88 14.38 -9.23
CA ILE A 364 0.29 13.56 -9.57
C ILE A 364 0.85 12.92 -8.31
N THR A 365 1.21 11.65 -8.40
CA THR A 365 2.14 10.99 -7.48
C THR A 365 3.40 10.63 -8.26
N ILE A 366 4.57 11.12 -7.87
CA ILE A 366 5.86 10.59 -8.36
C ILE A 366 6.44 9.72 -7.25
N ALA A 367 6.29 8.41 -7.39
CA ALA A 367 6.73 7.41 -6.41
C ALA A 367 8.18 7.02 -6.71
N GLY A 368 9.12 7.92 -6.40
CA GLY A 368 10.55 7.73 -6.67
C GLY A 368 11.16 6.52 -5.97
N GLN A 369 10.58 6.03 -4.87
CA GLN A 369 11.07 4.86 -4.13
C GLN A 369 11.06 3.59 -4.99
N THR A 370 10.11 3.49 -5.93
CA THR A 370 10.07 2.40 -6.92
C THR A 370 11.29 2.39 -7.85
N ALA A 371 12.06 3.48 -7.91
CA ALA A 371 13.22 3.62 -8.78
C ALA A 371 14.51 3.15 -8.11
N PHE A 372 14.69 1.84 -8.01
CA PHE A 372 15.87 1.30 -7.36
C PHE A 372 17.06 1.15 -8.31
N ARG A 373 18.11 1.99 -8.15
CA ARG A 373 19.40 1.82 -8.85
C ARG A 373 20.61 2.20 -8.00
N ASN A 374 21.62 1.31 -8.02
CA ASN A 374 22.97 1.54 -7.50
C ASN A 374 23.07 2.03 -6.05
N GLY A 375 22.09 1.73 -5.18
CA GLY A 375 22.15 2.09 -3.74
C GLY A 375 22.00 3.56 -3.47
N ALA A 376 21.22 4.21 -4.30
CA ALA A 376 20.74 5.54 -4.04
C ALA A 376 19.22 5.47 -3.98
N GLU A 377 18.62 6.07 -2.96
CA GLU A 377 17.17 6.11 -2.72
C GLU A 377 16.45 6.96 -3.79
N GLY A 378 15.90 6.29 -4.80
CA GLY A 378 15.09 6.86 -5.88
C GLY A 378 15.83 7.49 -7.08
N MET A 379 15.16 8.37 -7.83
CA MET A 379 15.68 8.95 -9.09
C MET A 379 16.36 10.30 -8.94
N CYS A 380 17.47 10.51 -9.65
CA CYS A 380 18.13 11.80 -9.76
C CYS A 380 17.75 12.54 -11.05
N LEU A 381 17.28 13.77 -10.94
CA LEU A 381 17.11 14.69 -12.06
C LEU A 381 18.36 15.58 -12.20
N LYS A 382 18.95 15.65 -13.39
CA LYS A 382 20.15 16.44 -13.69
C LYS A 382 19.88 17.44 -14.82
N GLY A 383 20.66 18.54 -14.87
CA GLY A 383 20.69 19.49 -15.99
C GLY A 383 19.66 20.61 -15.88
N ASN A 384 18.41 20.26 -15.57
CA ASN A 384 17.33 21.20 -15.27
C ASN A 384 16.56 20.74 -14.03
N GLY A 385 15.63 21.56 -13.54
CA GLY A 385 14.79 21.25 -12.37
C GLY A 385 13.38 20.81 -12.74
N LEU A 386 12.69 20.21 -11.77
CA LEU A 386 11.25 19.98 -11.80
C LEU A 386 10.52 21.27 -11.34
N ILE A 387 9.52 21.67 -12.12
CA ILE A 387 8.65 22.81 -11.84
C ILE A 387 7.26 22.27 -11.51
N ILE A 388 6.83 22.48 -10.27
CA ILE A 388 5.52 22.08 -9.74
C ILE A 388 4.58 23.27 -9.88
N GLN A 389 3.56 23.12 -10.75
CA GLN A 389 2.62 24.20 -11.06
C GLN A 389 1.15 23.83 -10.84
N GLY A 390 0.80 22.55 -10.92
CA GLY A 390 -0.55 22.08 -10.61
C GLY A 390 -0.75 21.82 -9.12
N ASP A 391 -2.00 21.60 -8.72
CA ASP A 391 -2.41 21.30 -7.35
C ASP A 391 -2.36 19.79 -7.06
N ASP A 392 -2.45 19.43 -5.77
CA ASP A 392 -2.65 18.03 -5.34
C ASP A 392 -1.51 17.11 -5.84
N MET A 393 -0.27 17.52 -5.57
CA MET A 393 0.93 16.84 -6.06
C MET A 393 1.70 16.20 -4.92
N VAL A 394 2.03 14.93 -5.09
CA VAL A 394 2.95 14.19 -4.23
C VAL A 394 4.18 13.84 -5.04
N VAL A 395 5.35 14.19 -4.53
CA VAL A 395 6.63 13.75 -5.08
C VAL A 395 7.43 13.17 -3.92
N ARG A 396 7.97 11.96 -4.07
CA ARG A 396 8.81 11.31 -3.05
C ARG A 396 10.08 10.72 -3.68
N TYR A 397 11.17 10.67 -2.93
CA TYR A 397 12.44 10.03 -3.32
C TYR A 397 12.97 10.49 -4.69
N ILE A 398 12.89 11.80 -4.95
CA ILE A 398 13.50 12.42 -6.12
C ILE A 398 14.64 13.33 -5.67
N ARG A 399 15.82 13.10 -6.25
CA ARG A 399 17.03 13.91 -6.05
C ARG A 399 17.17 14.94 -7.16
N SER A 400 17.63 16.14 -6.84
CA SER A 400 17.86 17.20 -7.83
C SER A 400 19.33 17.59 -7.89
N ARG A 401 19.89 17.59 -9.11
CA ARG A 401 21.28 17.95 -9.43
C ARG A 401 21.34 18.77 -10.73
N PRO A 402 20.71 19.95 -10.81
CA PRO A 402 20.59 20.70 -12.07
C PRO A 402 21.94 21.11 -12.67
N GLY A 403 23.01 21.26 -11.87
CA GLY A 403 24.35 21.59 -12.37
C GLY A 403 24.43 22.92 -13.15
N PRO A 404 25.63 23.33 -13.58
CA PRO A 404 25.82 24.59 -14.33
C PRO A 404 25.48 24.47 -15.84
N GLU A 405 25.24 23.26 -16.35
CA GLU A 405 25.13 22.95 -17.78
C GLU A 405 23.73 23.17 -18.39
N GLY A 406 22.71 23.44 -17.57
CA GLY A 406 21.36 23.78 -18.04
C GLY A 406 21.38 25.05 -18.90
N GLY A 407 21.03 24.92 -20.19
CA GLY A 407 21.32 25.80 -21.33
C GLY A 407 20.86 27.28 -21.30
N ARG A 408 20.57 27.88 -20.14
CA ARG A 408 20.39 29.34 -20.01
C ARG A 408 21.54 29.96 -19.22
N LYS A 409 22.56 30.44 -19.94
CA LYS A 409 23.67 31.28 -19.44
C LYS A 409 23.19 32.66 -18.97
N ARG A 410 22.34 32.72 -17.95
CA ARG A 410 22.14 33.95 -17.18
C ARG A 410 22.35 33.63 -15.71
N ARG A 411 23.31 34.38 -15.15
CA ARG A 411 23.72 34.54 -13.74
C ARG A 411 22.95 33.67 -12.75
N CYS A 412 23.68 32.81 -12.03
CA CYS A 412 23.35 32.28 -10.71
C CYS A 412 21.85 32.33 -10.32
N ASP A 413 20.98 31.68 -11.08
CA ASP A 413 19.60 31.46 -10.66
C ASP A 413 19.63 30.27 -9.69
N TYR A 414 19.75 30.58 -8.40
CA TYR A 414 19.75 29.60 -7.31
C TYR A 414 18.44 28.79 -7.20
N ASP A 415 17.41 29.22 -7.95
CA ASP A 415 16.04 28.68 -7.99
C ASP A 415 15.80 27.68 -9.14
N ARG A 416 16.84 27.17 -9.82
CA ARG A 416 16.67 26.17 -10.90
C ARG A 416 16.50 24.73 -10.42
N ARG A 417 16.49 24.51 -9.10
CA ARG A 417 16.39 23.18 -8.48
C ARG A 417 14.95 22.69 -8.45
N TRP A 418 14.08 23.50 -7.86
CA TRP A 418 12.66 23.24 -7.66
C TRP A 418 11.93 24.57 -7.74
N GLN A 419 10.88 24.65 -8.57
CA GLN A 419 10.08 25.86 -8.67
C GLN A 419 8.62 25.54 -8.42
N PHE A 420 8.07 26.14 -7.37
CA PHE A 420 6.66 26.14 -7.09
C PHE A 420 6.03 27.38 -7.71
N LYS A 421 5.07 27.19 -8.60
CA LYS A 421 4.38 28.31 -9.25
C LYS A 421 2.88 28.08 -9.21
N ARG A 422 2.21 28.79 -8.30
CA ARG A 422 0.75 28.81 -8.18
C ARG A 422 0.15 27.42 -7.95
N ASN A 423 0.74 26.66 -7.04
CA ASN A 423 0.20 25.38 -6.59
C ASN A 423 -0.35 25.48 -5.15
N SER A 424 -1.22 24.55 -4.82
CA SER A 424 -1.80 24.32 -3.51
C SER A 424 -1.81 22.82 -3.19
N ARG A 425 -1.75 22.48 -1.90
CA ARG A 425 -1.81 21.09 -1.39
C ARG A 425 -0.80 20.18 -2.12
N SER A 426 0.49 20.50 -2.03
CA SER A 426 1.55 19.64 -2.57
C SER A 426 2.50 19.20 -1.48
N LEU A 427 2.88 17.93 -1.51
CA LEU A 427 3.78 17.28 -0.57
C LEU A 427 5.08 16.88 -1.26
N LEU A 428 6.19 17.24 -0.62
CA LEU A 428 7.53 16.75 -0.94
C LEU A 428 8.06 16.04 0.32
N ASN A 429 8.12 14.70 0.31
CA ASN A 429 8.79 13.87 1.32
C ASN A 429 10.04 13.12 0.80
N GLU A 430 11.09 12.96 1.62
CA GLU A 430 12.36 12.31 1.29
C GLU A 430 13.10 12.85 0.05
N PHE A 431 13.72 14.04 0.23
CA PHE A 431 14.39 14.80 -0.83
C PHE A 431 15.86 15.03 -0.56
N PHE A 432 16.73 14.59 -1.48
CA PHE A 432 18.17 14.82 -1.38
C PHE A 432 18.66 15.84 -2.40
N ASP A 433 19.17 16.96 -1.90
CA ASP A 433 19.94 17.93 -2.68
C ASP A 433 21.44 17.62 -2.54
N ARG A 434 22.12 17.38 -3.66
CA ARG A 434 23.59 17.34 -3.68
C ARG A 434 24.12 18.40 -4.62
N TYR A 435 24.88 19.33 -4.03
CA TYR A 435 25.64 20.35 -4.74
C TYR A 435 26.66 19.70 -5.69
N ALA A 436 26.66 20.10 -6.96
CA ALA A 436 27.85 19.98 -7.78
C ALA A 436 28.79 21.11 -7.33
N ASN A 437 29.85 20.76 -6.58
CA ASN A 437 30.86 21.73 -6.15
C ASN A 437 31.43 22.52 -7.36
N ARG A 438 31.73 23.80 -7.08
CA ARG A 438 32.31 24.85 -7.94
C ARG A 438 31.33 25.67 -8.78
N CYS A 439 30.82 26.74 -8.17
CA CYS A 439 31.01 28.03 -8.80
C CYS A 439 32.48 28.41 -8.58
N ASP A 440 33.37 28.10 -9.52
CA ASP A 440 34.71 28.70 -9.50
C ASP A 440 34.50 30.21 -9.72
N GLY A 441 34.62 30.94 -8.60
CA GLY A 441 34.76 32.39 -8.61
C GLY A 441 35.99 32.76 -9.43
N GLY A 442 35.84 33.80 -10.24
CA GLY A 442 36.89 34.27 -11.12
C GLY A 442 38.19 34.60 -10.41
N GLN A 443 39.28 34.43 -11.16
CA GLN A 443 40.35 35.41 -11.24
C GLN A 443 40.39 35.95 -12.67
#